data_AF-A0A081KCX5-F1
#
_entry.id   AF-A0A081KCX5-F1
#
_cell.length_a   1.000
_cell.length_b   1.000
_cell.length_c   1.000
_cell.angle_alpha   90.00
_cell.angle_beta   90.00
_cell.angle_gamma   90.00
#
_symmetry.space_group_name_H-M   'P 1'
#
loop_
_entity.id
_entity.type
_entity.pdbx_description
1 polymer ?
#
loop_
_entity_poly.entity_id
_entity_poly.type
_entity_poly.pdbx_seq_one_letter_code
_entity_poly.pdbx_strand_id
1 'polypeptide(L)'
;MTKELALEILNETIIHNWYFYLLIFLLSALGAYIASLFKGAGNEKGKYLAIESSLKTIEKQVAITTETSESIKTAIEHDTWRKKELELIKRQKLEEYFLHISALNNSLNNEMLEKLFGAKVDYDSQCFDKANMIQSLYLPELLVEHHELSEVVEDFTRWVSDGLFLIAEQSSNGVENPQPTREFMTKQSELLSALAKPISKTLLKAREIAQELNT
;
A
#
# COMPACT_ATOMS: atom_id res chain seq x y z
N MET A 1 -13.43 84.56 45.18
CA MET A 1 -12.73 83.79 44.14
C MET A 1 -13.53 83.58 42.85
N THR A 2 -14.79 83.12 42.85
CA THR A 2 -15.57 82.95 41.61
C THR A 2 -16.19 84.25 41.05
N LYS A 3 -16.38 85.30 41.86
CA LYS A 3 -16.90 86.61 41.42
C LYS A 3 -15.85 87.59 40.88
N GLU A 4 -14.60 87.55 41.37
CA GLU A 4 -13.49 88.36 40.81
C GLU A 4 -13.11 87.86 39.43
N LEU A 5 -12.99 86.53 39.26
CA LEU A 5 -12.78 85.89 37.96
C LEU A 5 -13.87 86.26 36.93
N ALA A 6 -15.13 86.45 37.36
CA ALA A 6 -16.23 86.81 36.48
C ALA A 6 -16.20 88.30 36.06
N LEU A 7 -15.71 89.21 36.91
CA LEU A 7 -15.60 90.64 36.62
C LEU A 7 -14.40 90.96 35.71
N GLU A 8 -13.32 90.18 35.83
CA GLU A 8 -12.13 90.30 35.00
C GLU A 8 -12.33 89.73 33.58
N ILE A 9 -13.34 88.86 33.39
CA ILE A 9 -13.79 88.37 32.08
C ILE A 9 -14.64 89.42 31.34
N LEU A 10 -15.34 90.32 32.06
CA LEU A 10 -16.27 91.30 31.48
C LEU A 10 -15.62 92.64 31.14
N ASN A 11 -14.45 92.94 31.71
CA ASN A 11 -13.63 94.09 31.37
C ASN A 11 -12.60 93.63 30.33
N GLU A 12 -12.59 94.20 29.13
CA GLU A 12 -11.83 93.75 27.93
C GLU A 12 -10.29 93.63 28.08
N THR A 13 -9.76 93.69 29.30
CA THR A 13 -8.36 93.56 29.67
C THR A 13 -7.76 92.20 29.30
N ILE A 14 -8.55 91.12 29.26
CA ILE A 14 -8.06 89.80 28.83
C ILE A 14 -7.90 89.72 27.30
N ILE A 15 -8.77 90.42 26.53
CA ILE A 15 -8.79 90.36 25.06
C ILE A 15 -7.67 91.22 24.44
N HIS A 16 -7.13 92.21 25.14
CA HIS A 16 -5.98 92.99 24.68
C HIS A 16 -4.63 92.55 25.26
N ASN A 17 -4.63 91.58 26.19
CA ASN A 17 -3.39 91.09 26.78
C ASN A 17 -2.79 90.01 25.87
N TRP A 18 -1.86 90.41 25.01
CA TRP A 18 -1.14 89.50 24.10
C TRP A 18 -0.50 88.31 24.83
N TYR A 19 -0.16 88.48 26.11
CA TYR A 19 0.38 87.42 26.97
C TYR A 19 -0.64 86.28 27.20
N PHE A 20 -1.94 86.59 27.26
CA PHE A 20 -3.01 85.60 27.42
C PHE A 20 -3.12 84.68 26.19
N TYR A 21 -3.07 85.26 24.97
CA TYR A 21 -3.06 84.47 23.74
C TYR A 21 -1.80 83.62 23.59
N LEU A 22 -0.65 84.15 23.99
CA LEU A 22 0.61 83.41 24.00
C LEU A 22 0.54 82.22 24.97
N LEU A 23 -0.10 82.39 26.13
CA LEU A 23 -0.26 81.33 27.13
C LEU A 23 -1.21 80.22 26.62
N ILE A 24 -2.35 80.57 26.02
CA ILE A 24 -3.27 79.58 25.40
C ILE A 24 -2.59 78.85 24.24
N PHE A 25 -1.81 79.56 23.42
CA PHE A 25 -1.05 78.96 22.32
C PHE A 25 -0.01 77.96 22.86
N LEU A 26 0.76 78.32 23.88
CA LEU A 26 1.72 77.42 24.53
C LEU A 26 1.02 76.22 25.17
N LEU A 27 -0.11 76.40 25.84
CA LEU A 27 -0.88 75.31 26.45
C LEU A 27 -1.44 74.34 25.39
N SER A 28 -1.91 74.88 24.26
CA SER A 28 -2.41 74.09 23.13
C SER A 28 -1.29 73.36 22.40
N ALA A 29 -0.13 74.01 22.22
CA ALA A 29 1.06 73.39 21.65
C ALA A 29 1.60 72.27 22.56
N LEU A 30 1.60 72.47 23.88
CA LEU A 30 2.00 71.45 24.86
C LEU A 30 1.01 70.28 24.87
N GLY A 31 -0.30 70.56 24.82
CA GLY A 31 -1.35 69.54 24.71
C GLY A 31 -1.22 68.73 23.42
N ALA A 32 -0.97 69.38 22.28
CA ALA A 32 -0.74 68.72 21.01
C ALA A 32 0.56 67.89 21.01
N TYR A 33 1.63 68.39 21.64
CA TYR A 33 2.90 67.67 21.80
C TYR A 33 2.69 66.39 22.62
N ILE A 34 2.05 66.48 23.80
CA ILE A 34 1.74 65.32 24.64
C ILE A 34 0.81 64.33 23.91
N ALA A 35 -0.24 64.82 23.25
CA ALA A 35 -1.15 63.96 22.48
C ALA A 35 -0.44 63.24 21.32
N SER A 36 0.52 63.90 20.65
CA SER A 36 1.32 63.28 19.59
C SER A 36 2.25 62.19 20.11
N LEU A 37 2.84 62.36 21.30
CA LEU A 37 3.66 61.33 21.96
C LEU A 37 2.83 60.10 22.34
N PHE A 38 1.64 60.29 22.92
CA PHE A 38 0.74 59.17 23.26
C PHE A 38 0.19 58.47 22.01
N LYS A 39 -0.15 59.23 20.96
CA LYS A 39 -0.59 58.68 19.67
C LYS A 39 0.53 57.90 18.98
N GLY A 40 1.77 58.40 19.03
CA GLY A 40 2.96 57.70 18.53
C GLY A 40 3.21 56.39 19.26
N ALA A 41 3.31 56.44 20.60
CA ALA A 41 3.56 55.26 21.43
C ALA A 41 2.44 54.20 21.33
N GLY A 42 1.16 54.62 21.25
CA GLY A 42 0.03 53.71 21.08
C GLY A 42 -0.01 53.07 19.70
N ASN A 43 0.27 53.83 18.64
CA ASN A 43 0.30 53.32 17.28
C ASN A 43 1.48 52.37 17.05
N GLU A 44 2.65 52.67 17.61
CA GLU A 44 3.80 51.76 17.59
C GLU A 44 3.52 50.47 18.36
N LYS A 45 3.01 50.53 19.60
CA LYS A 45 2.63 49.33 20.35
C LYS A 45 1.58 48.49 19.63
N GLY A 46 0.57 49.13 19.03
CA GLY A 46 -0.43 48.43 18.21
C GLY A 46 0.17 47.72 17.00
N LYS A 47 1.11 48.39 16.29
CA LYS A 47 1.86 47.78 15.18
C LYS A 47 2.72 46.62 15.65
N TYR A 48 3.45 46.77 16.76
CA TYR A 48 4.26 45.68 17.34
C TYR A 48 3.41 44.47 17.71
N LEU A 49 2.27 44.67 18.37
CA LEU A 49 1.35 43.57 18.72
C LEU A 49 0.76 42.90 17.48
N ALA A 50 0.39 43.66 16.44
CA ALA A 50 -0.09 43.12 15.18
C ALA A 50 0.99 42.30 14.44
N ILE A 51 2.24 42.80 14.45
CA ILE A 51 3.40 42.07 13.89
C ILE A 51 3.63 40.77 14.68
N GLU A 52 3.66 40.82 16.01
CA GLU A 52 3.84 39.64 16.86
C GLU A 52 2.74 38.59 16.63
N SER A 53 1.48 39.03 16.55
CA SER A 53 0.35 38.15 16.23
C SER A 53 0.49 37.52 14.83
N SER A 54 0.98 38.28 13.86
CA SER A 54 1.20 37.79 12.49
C SER A 54 2.33 36.77 12.46
N LEU A 55 3.43 37.03 13.16
CA LEU A 55 4.55 36.11 13.30
C LEU A 55 4.14 34.79 13.96
N LYS A 56 3.37 34.83 15.06
CA LYS A 56 2.82 33.63 15.70
C LYS A 56 1.91 32.83 14.76
N THR A 57 1.14 33.52 13.93
CA THR A 57 0.27 32.87 12.93
C THR A 57 1.11 32.18 11.85
N ILE A 58 2.16 32.84 11.36
CA ILE A 58 3.10 32.27 10.39
C ILE A 58 3.81 31.06 10.99
N GLU A 59 4.32 31.16 12.22
CA GLU A 59 4.97 30.04 12.92
C GLU A 59 4.02 28.83 13.03
N LYS A 60 2.76 29.07 13.42
CA LYS A 60 1.75 28.01 13.49
C LYS A 60 1.46 27.40 12.10
N GLN A 61 1.37 28.21 11.06
CA GLN A 61 1.16 27.72 9.69
C GLN A 61 2.34 26.88 9.20
N VAL A 62 3.58 27.32 9.48
CA VAL A 62 4.79 26.57 9.17
C VAL A 62 4.79 25.24 9.91
N ALA A 63 4.50 25.22 11.22
CA ALA A 63 4.43 24.00 12.01
C ALA A 63 3.40 23.00 11.46
N ILE A 64 2.17 23.46 11.17
CA ILE A 64 1.11 22.63 10.58
C ILE A 64 1.53 22.10 9.20
N THR A 65 2.18 22.94 8.38
CA THR A 65 2.64 22.54 7.05
C THR A 65 3.75 21.48 7.14
N THR A 66 4.68 21.64 8.09
CA THR A 66 5.74 20.66 8.34
C THR A 66 5.17 19.34 8.84
N GLU A 67 4.26 19.37 9.82
CA GLU A 67 3.59 18.16 10.33
C GLU A 67 2.84 17.43 9.20
N THR A 68 2.08 18.16 8.40
CA THR A 68 1.35 17.61 7.25
C THR A 68 2.31 17.01 6.21
N SER A 69 3.42 17.70 5.94
CA SER A 69 4.42 17.24 4.96
C SER A 69 5.12 15.97 5.42
N GLU A 70 5.52 15.88 6.69
CA GLU A 70 6.12 14.65 7.25
C GLU A 70 5.10 13.51 7.26
N SER A 71 3.85 13.76 7.63
CA SER A 71 2.79 12.75 7.57
C SER A 71 2.56 12.21 6.14
N ILE A 72 2.52 13.09 5.14
CA ILE A 72 2.41 12.71 3.73
C ILE A 72 3.64 11.89 3.30
N LYS A 73 4.84 12.34 3.66
CA LYS A 73 6.09 11.64 3.34
C LYS A 73 6.11 10.24 3.93
N THR A 74 5.78 10.09 5.22
CA THR A 74 5.69 8.79 5.89
C THR A 74 4.64 7.89 5.23
N ALA A 75 3.48 8.42 4.86
CA ALA A 75 2.45 7.65 4.14
C ALA A 75 2.95 7.15 2.76
N ILE A 76 3.63 8.01 2.00
CA ILE A 76 4.23 7.65 0.71
C ILE A 76 5.32 6.59 0.88
N GLU A 77 6.16 6.72 1.90
CA GLU A 77 7.21 5.74 2.22
C GLU A 77 6.60 4.38 2.56
N HIS A 78 5.56 4.33 3.39
CA HIS A 78 4.85 3.10 3.72
C HIS A 78 4.18 2.45 2.50
N ASP A 79 3.52 3.22 1.64
CA ASP A 79 2.89 2.68 0.42
C ASP A 79 3.95 2.12 -0.55
N THR A 80 5.05 2.85 -0.74
CA THR A 80 6.18 2.42 -1.57
C THR A 80 6.81 1.14 -1.01
N TRP A 81 7.00 1.07 0.31
CA TRP A 81 7.54 -0.10 0.98
C TRP A 81 6.62 -1.31 0.83
N ARG A 82 5.32 -1.13 1.06
CA ARG A 82 4.31 -2.18 0.88
C ARG A 82 4.28 -2.71 -0.55
N LYS A 83 4.36 -1.84 -1.56
CA LYS A 83 4.42 -2.25 -2.97
C LYS A 83 5.66 -3.11 -3.26
N LYS A 84 6.84 -2.67 -2.80
CA LYS A 84 8.08 -3.44 -2.95
C LYS A 84 8.02 -4.79 -2.25
N GLU A 85 7.42 -4.84 -1.06
CA GLU A 85 7.24 -6.10 -0.32
C GLU A 85 6.31 -7.06 -1.06
N LEU A 86 5.18 -6.57 -1.59
CA LEU A 86 4.26 -7.37 -2.39
C LEU A 86 4.92 -7.90 -3.68
N GLU A 87 5.69 -7.06 -4.38
CA GLU A 87 6.45 -7.48 -5.56
C GLU A 87 7.50 -8.54 -5.23
N LEU A 88 8.22 -8.38 -4.11
CA LEU A 88 9.20 -9.36 -3.66
C LEU A 88 8.56 -10.71 -3.36
N ILE A 89 7.45 -10.71 -2.61
CA ILE A 89 6.68 -11.92 -2.29
C ILE A 89 6.18 -12.57 -3.59
N LYS A 90 5.65 -11.77 -4.52
CA LYS A 90 5.14 -12.28 -5.81
C LYS A 90 6.26 -12.95 -6.62
N ARG A 91 7.46 -12.38 -6.67
CA ARG A 91 8.62 -13.00 -7.34
C ARG A 91 9.01 -14.34 -6.69
N GLN A 92 9.10 -14.38 -5.36
CA GLN A 92 9.42 -15.62 -4.63
C GLN A 92 8.38 -16.72 -4.90
N LYS A 93 7.10 -16.35 -4.86
CA LYS A 93 6.00 -17.30 -5.07
C LYS A 93 5.90 -17.75 -6.52
N LEU A 94 6.22 -16.88 -7.48
CA LEU A 94 6.32 -17.25 -8.88
C LEU A 94 7.44 -18.27 -9.13
N GLU A 95 8.58 -18.14 -8.46
CA GLU A 95 9.68 -19.12 -8.53
C GLU A 95 9.27 -20.47 -7.94
N GLU A 96 8.70 -20.49 -6.73
CA GLU A 96 8.18 -21.72 -6.10
C GLU A 96 7.14 -22.40 -7.00
N TYR A 97 6.19 -21.63 -7.55
CA TYR A 97 5.19 -22.14 -8.48
C TYR A 97 5.81 -22.75 -9.72
N PHE A 98 6.79 -22.07 -10.33
CA PHE A 98 7.48 -22.55 -11.53
C PHE A 98 8.15 -23.91 -11.27
N LEU A 99 8.83 -24.06 -10.13
CA LEU A 99 9.45 -25.32 -9.73
C LEU A 99 8.42 -26.44 -9.62
N HIS A 100 7.30 -26.21 -8.95
CA HIS A 100 6.22 -27.20 -8.84
C HIS A 100 5.65 -27.61 -10.20
N ILE A 101 5.29 -26.66 -11.05
CA ILE A 101 4.76 -26.97 -12.39
C ILE A 101 5.78 -27.70 -13.26
N SER A 102 7.07 -27.35 -13.17
CA SER A 102 8.13 -28.03 -13.93
C SER A 102 8.36 -29.48 -13.49
N ALA A 103 8.14 -29.79 -12.20
CA ALA A 103 8.29 -31.12 -11.64
C ALA A 103 7.01 -31.99 -11.76
N LEU A 104 5.88 -31.37 -12.10
CA LEU A 104 4.55 -32.00 -12.05
C LEU A 104 4.46 -33.31 -12.85
N ASN A 105 4.95 -33.32 -14.09
CA ASN A 105 4.87 -34.51 -14.95
C ASN A 105 5.63 -35.71 -14.34
N ASN A 106 6.81 -35.47 -13.78
CA ASN A 106 7.59 -36.51 -13.12
C ASN A 106 6.91 -36.96 -11.83
N SER A 107 6.34 -36.01 -11.07
CA SER A 107 5.64 -36.30 -9.81
C SER A 107 4.42 -37.20 -10.04
N LEU A 108 3.57 -36.88 -11.02
CA LEU A 108 2.39 -37.66 -11.37
C LEU A 108 2.76 -39.05 -11.89
N ASN A 109 3.80 -39.14 -12.72
CA ASN A 109 4.27 -40.44 -13.20
C ASN A 109 4.83 -41.30 -12.05
N ASN A 110 5.61 -40.71 -11.13
CA ASN A 110 6.16 -41.43 -9.99
C ASN A 110 5.07 -41.87 -9.00
N GLU A 111 4.07 -41.02 -8.78
CA GLU A 111 2.87 -41.36 -7.99
C GLU A 111 2.13 -42.56 -8.57
N MET A 112 1.94 -42.57 -9.89
CA MET A 112 1.33 -43.70 -10.57
C MET A 112 2.17 -44.98 -10.41
N LEU A 113 3.50 -44.89 -10.54
CA LEU A 113 4.40 -46.03 -10.36
C LEU A 113 4.34 -46.59 -8.93
N GLU A 114 4.30 -45.72 -7.90
CA GLU A 114 4.13 -46.17 -6.52
C GLU A 114 2.76 -46.82 -6.32
N LYS A 115 1.68 -46.13 -6.70
CA LYS A 115 0.31 -46.58 -6.44
C LYS A 115 -0.08 -47.83 -7.20
N LEU A 116 0.28 -47.95 -8.47
CA LEU A 116 -0.14 -49.06 -9.33
C LEU A 116 0.83 -50.24 -9.30
N PHE A 117 2.13 -50.01 -9.06
CA PHE A 117 3.17 -51.04 -9.15
C PHE A 117 3.93 -51.27 -7.84
N GLY A 118 3.66 -50.50 -6.78
CA GLY A 118 4.37 -50.61 -5.51
C GLY A 118 5.86 -50.19 -5.61
N ALA A 119 6.21 -49.42 -6.65
CA ALA A 119 7.58 -48.98 -6.86
C ALA A 119 7.97 -47.95 -5.78
N LYS A 120 9.13 -48.13 -5.14
CA LYS A 120 9.67 -47.16 -4.18
C LYS A 120 10.37 -46.03 -4.93
N VAL A 121 9.59 -45.07 -5.40
CA VAL A 121 10.08 -43.88 -6.10
C VAL A 121 9.82 -42.66 -5.22
N ASP A 122 10.81 -41.80 -5.06
CA ASP A 122 10.64 -40.55 -4.33
C ASP A 122 9.90 -39.52 -5.19
N TYR A 123 8.87 -38.89 -4.63
CA TYR A 123 8.11 -37.82 -5.27
C TYR A 123 7.35 -36.96 -4.26
N ASP A 124 6.95 -35.75 -4.66
CA ASP A 124 6.15 -34.85 -3.85
C ASP A 124 4.65 -35.02 -4.18
N SER A 125 3.93 -35.78 -3.35
CA SER A 125 2.49 -36.00 -3.54
C SER A 125 1.64 -34.73 -3.47
N GLN A 126 2.19 -33.64 -2.93
CA GLN A 126 1.52 -32.35 -2.80
C GLN A 126 1.99 -31.34 -3.84
N CYS A 127 2.75 -31.77 -4.86
CA CYS A 127 3.33 -30.87 -5.86
C CYS A 127 2.25 -29.99 -6.54
N PHE A 128 1.15 -30.60 -6.96
CA PHE A 128 0.05 -29.87 -7.60
C PHE A 128 -0.75 -29.01 -6.60
N ASP A 129 -1.03 -29.53 -5.41
CA ASP A 129 -1.77 -28.79 -4.37
C ASP A 129 -1.04 -27.53 -3.91
N LYS A 130 0.29 -27.61 -3.75
CA LYS A 130 1.15 -26.46 -3.45
C LYS A 130 1.08 -25.43 -4.56
N ALA A 131 1.15 -25.86 -5.83
CA ALA A 131 1.01 -24.96 -6.97
C ALA A 131 -0.37 -24.28 -7.00
N ASN A 132 -1.45 -25.03 -6.73
CA ASN A 132 -2.81 -24.50 -6.67
C ASN A 132 -3.00 -23.46 -5.56
N MET A 133 -2.45 -23.73 -4.37
CA MET A 133 -2.48 -22.78 -3.26
C MET A 133 -1.68 -21.50 -3.59
N ILE A 134 -0.49 -21.64 -4.18
CA ILE A 134 0.32 -20.48 -4.58
C ILE A 134 -0.42 -19.64 -5.63
N GLN A 135 -1.01 -20.29 -6.64
CA GLN A 135 -1.77 -19.62 -7.68
C GLN A 135 -2.92 -18.81 -7.08
N SER A 136 -3.73 -19.47 -6.24
CA SER A 136 -4.92 -18.86 -5.63
C SER A 136 -4.60 -17.65 -4.75
N LEU A 137 -3.48 -17.69 -4.01
CA LEU A 137 -3.14 -16.65 -3.03
C LEU A 137 -2.30 -15.51 -3.62
N TYR A 138 -1.39 -15.81 -4.56
CA TYR A 138 -0.36 -14.87 -4.98
C TYR A 138 -0.32 -14.58 -6.48
N LEU A 139 -0.85 -15.47 -7.31
CA LEU A 139 -0.72 -15.39 -8.77
C LEU A 139 -2.09 -15.54 -9.47
N PRO A 140 -3.04 -14.62 -9.23
CA PRO A 140 -4.36 -14.66 -9.87
C PRO A 140 -4.27 -14.55 -11.40
N GLU A 141 -3.18 -13.99 -11.95
CA GLU A 141 -2.97 -13.85 -13.39
C GLU A 141 -2.74 -15.18 -14.12
N LEU A 142 -2.45 -16.26 -13.37
CA LEU A 142 -2.27 -17.61 -13.91
C LEU A 142 -3.55 -18.45 -13.87
N LEU A 143 -4.68 -17.88 -13.46
CA LEU A 143 -5.91 -18.64 -13.20
C LEU A 143 -6.36 -19.47 -14.42
N VAL A 144 -6.32 -18.88 -15.62
CA VAL A 144 -6.81 -19.53 -16.84
C VAL A 144 -5.91 -20.70 -17.22
N GLU A 145 -4.61 -20.47 -17.30
CA GLU A 145 -3.63 -21.50 -17.64
C GLU A 145 -3.57 -22.61 -16.60
N HIS A 146 -3.65 -22.24 -15.31
CA HIS A 146 -3.65 -23.21 -14.22
C HIS A 146 -4.93 -24.05 -14.21
N HIS A 147 -6.08 -23.47 -14.55
CA HIS A 147 -7.33 -24.22 -14.65
C HIS A 147 -7.29 -25.25 -15.77
N GLU A 148 -6.81 -24.88 -16.97
CA GLU A 148 -6.61 -25.83 -18.07
C GLU A 148 -5.66 -26.97 -17.68
N LEU A 149 -4.62 -26.67 -16.91
CA LEU A 149 -3.73 -27.70 -16.37
C LEU A 149 -4.45 -28.60 -15.35
N SER A 150 -5.27 -28.01 -14.48
CA SER A 150 -6.05 -28.74 -13.47
C SER A 150 -6.98 -29.78 -14.07
N GLU A 151 -7.64 -29.47 -15.19
CA GLU A 151 -8.53 -30.41 -15.88
C GLU A 151 -7.76 -31.69 -16.30
N VAL A 152 -6.57 -31.52 -16.89
CA VAL A 152 -5.76 -32.65 -17.34
C VAL A 152 -5.15 -33.42 -16.17
N VAL A 153 -4.77 -32.74 -15.08
CA VAL A 153 -4.30 -33.39 -13.84
C VAL A 153 -5.42 -34.20 -13.20
N GLU A 154 -6.66 -33.68 -13.20
CA GLU A 154 -7.82 -34.40 -12.70
C GLU A 154 -8.07 -35.67 -13.51
N ASP A 155 -8.03 -35.59 -14.85
CA ASP A 155 -8.19 -36.76 -15.72
C ASP A 155 -7.12 -37.82 -15.48
N PHE A 156 -5.85 -37.41 -15.30
CA PHE A 156 -4.77 -38.32 -14.94
C PHE A 156 -5.00 -38.98 -13.58
N THR A 157 -5.39 -38.20 -12.57
CA THR A 157 -5.62 -38.69 -11.20
C THR A 157 -6.82 -39.63 -11.13
N ARG A 158 -7.89 -39.33 -11.89
CA ARG A 158 -9.05 -40.19 -12.06
C ARG A 158 -8.65 -41.51 -12.69
N TRP A 159 -7.84 -41.48 -13.76
CA TRP A 159 -7.31 -42.70 -14.36
C TRP A 159 -6.48 -43.53 -13.36
N VAL A 160 -5.57 -42.94 -12.58
CA VAL A 160 -4.83 -43.69 -11.53
C VAL A 160 -5.78 -44.32 -10.52
N SER A 161 -6.83 -43.60 -10.12
CA SER A 161 -7.85 -44.11 -9.19
C SER A 161 -8.61 -45.31 -9.77
N ASP A 162 -8.99 -45.26 -11.04
CA ASP A 162 -9.60 -46.40 -11.76
C ASP A 162 -8.67 -47.62 -11.77
N GLY A 163 -7.36 -47.39 -11.95
CA GLY A 163 -6.33 -48.43 -11.89
C GLY A 163 -6.26 -49.10 -10.51
N LEU A 164 -6.37 -48.33 -9.43
CA LEU A 164 -6.44 -48.86 -8.07
C LEU A 164 -7.69 -49.70 -7.84
N PHE A 165 -8.85 -49.29 -8.37
CA PHE A 165 -10.08 -50.09 -8.29
C PHE A 165 -9.94 -51.43 -9.02
N LEU A 166 -9.32 -51.45 -10.20
CA LEU A 166 -9.04 -52.69 -10.93
C LEU A 166 -8.12 -53.65 -10.14
N ILE A 167 -7.06 -53.10 -9.53
CA ILE A 167 -6.14 -53.88 -8.68
C ILE A 167 -6.87 -54.47 -7.48
N ALA A 168 -7.73 -53.66 -6.82
CA ALA A 168 -8.52 -54.11 -5.68
C ALA A 168 -9.52 -55.22 -6.07
N GLU A 169 -10.18 -55.10 -7.22
CA GLU A 169 -11.09 -56.12 -7.74
C GLU A 169 -10.34 -57.43 -8.03
N GLN A 170 -9.20 -57.38 -8.71
CA GLN A 170 -8.36 -58.56 -8.94
C GLN A 170 -7.92 -59.22 -7.63
N SER A 171 -7.51 -58.42 -6.64
CA SER A 171 -7.15 -58.91 -5.31
C SER A 171 -8.32 -59.63 -4.63
N SER A 172 -9.54 -59.08 -4.74
CA SER A 172 -10.75 -59.68 -4.17
C SER A 172 -11.12 -61.02 -4.83
N ASN A 173 -10.73 -61.19 -6.09
CA ASN A 173 -10.89 -62.44 -6.85
C ASN A 173 -9.76 -63.46 -6.61
N GLY A 174 -8.84 -63.19 -5.67
CA GLY A 174 -7.77 -64.10 -5.29
C GLY A 174 -6.58 -64.13 -6.25
N VAL A 175 -6.43 -63.11 -7.10
CA VAL A 175 -5.23 -62.97 -7.95
C VAL A 175 -4.03 -62.61 -7.08
N GLU A 176 -2.99 -63.46 -7.08
CA GLU A 176 -1.72 -63.14 -6.43
C GLU A 176 -0.97 -62.07 -7.23
N ASN A 177 -0.55 -60.99 -6.55
CA ASN A 177 0.12 -59.81 -7.14
C ASN A 177 -0.73 -59.14 -8.24
N PRO A 178 -1.88 -58.55 -7.89
CA PRO A 178 -2.72 -57.84 -8.85
C PRO A 178 -1.97 -56.67 -9.48
N GLN A 179 -2.17 -56.46 -10.78
CA GLN A 179 -1.50 -55.43 -11.58
C GLN A 179 -2.47 -54.86 -12.62
N PRO A 180 -2.29 -53.58 -13.03
CA PRO A 180 -3.08 -53.02 -14.12
C PRO A 180 -2.95 -53.84 -15.40
N THR A 181 -4.04 -53.97 -16.15
CA THR A 181 -4.01 -54.69 -17.42
C THR A 181 -3.23 -53.91 -18.48
N ARG A 182 -2.64 -54.63 -19.45
CA ARG A 182 -1.93 -53.98 -20.57
C ARG A 182 -2.85 -53.02 -21.35
N GLU A 183 -4.11 -53.38 -21.51
CA GLU A 183 -5.12 -52.56 -22.15
C GLU A 183 -5.34 -51.25 -21.39
N PHE A 184 -5.48 -51.31 -20.06
CA PHE A 184 -5.60 -50.14 -19.21
C PHE A 184 -4.40 -49.18 -19.33
N MET A 185 -3.19 -49.75 -19.42
CA MET A 185 -1.94 -48.97 -19.54
C MET A 185 -1.76 -48.28 -20.90
N THR A 186 -2.53 -48.63 -21.94
CA THR A 186 -2.42 -47.95 -23.25
C THR A 186 -2.73 -46.46 -23.20
N LYS A 187 -3.57 -46.03 -22.25
CA LYS A 187 -3.95 -44.62 -22.06
C LYS A 187 -2.86 -43.77 -21.40
N GLN A 188 -1.87 -44.37 -20.75
CA GLN A 188 -0.86 -43.65 -19.98
C GLN A 188 -0.10 -42.63 -20.85
N SER A 189 0.38 -43.06 -22.03
CA SER A 189 1.15 -42.18 -22.92
C SER A 189 0.31 -41.01 -23.46
N GLU A 190 -0.98 -41.24 -23.68
CA GLU A 190 -1.91 -40.20 -24.13
C GLU A 190 -2.10 -39.14 -23.03
N LEU A 191 -2.37 -39.57 -21.79
CA LEU A 191 -2.57 -38.68 -20.65
C LEU A 191 -1.30 -37.88 -20.31
N LEU A 192 -0.13 -38.51 -20.32
CA LEU A 192 1.15 -37.81 -20.11
C LEU A 192 1.45 -36.80 -21.23
N SER A 193 1.13 -37.15 -22.48
CA SER A 193 1.27 -36.22 -23.61
C SER A 193 0.30 -35.03 -23.48
N ALA A 194 -0.92 -35.28 -23.00
CA ALA A 194 -1.93 -34.25 -22.79
C ALA A 194 -1.47 -33.20 -21.75
N LEU A 195 -0.67 -33.59 -20.75
CA LEU A 195 -0.10 -32.67 -19.75
C LEU A 195 0.94 -31.70 -20.34
N ALA A 196 1.65 -32.09 -21.40
CA ALA A 196 2.79 -31.32 -21.91
C ALA A 196 2.39 -29.91 -22.38
N LYS A 197 1.23 -29.78 -23.04
CA LYS A 197 0.77 -28.50 -23.59
C LYS A 197 0.31 -27.52 -22.49
N PRO A 198 -0.59 -27.88 -21.56
CA PRO A 198 -0.97 -26.99 -20.45
C PRO A 198 0.20 -26.63 -19.53
N ILE A 199 1.11 -27.58 -19.25
CA ILE A 199 2.35 -27.28 -18.49
C ILE A 199 3.16 -26.20 -19.22
N SER A 200 3.43 -26.39 -20.51
CA SER A 200 4.20 -25.43 -21.30
C SER A 200 3.52 -24.05 -21.33
N LYS A 201 2.20 -23.99 -21.54
CA LYS A 201 1.43 -22.74 -21.54
C LYS A 201 1.52 -22.02 -20.18
N THR A 202 1.36 -22.77 -19.09
CA THR A 202 1.46 -22.26 -17.72
C THR A 202 2.85 -21.69 -17.43
N LEU A 203 3.92 -22.41 -17.81
CA LEU A 203 5.29 -21.96 -17.62
C LEU A 203 5.65 -20.75 -18.50
N LEU A 204 5.11 -20.67 -19.72
CA LEU A 204 5.24 -19.49 -20.57
C LEU A 204 4.56 -18.29 -19.93
N LYS A 205 3.34 -18.44 -19.44
CA LYS A 205 2.63 -17.34 -18.76
C LYS A 205 3.34 -16.88 -17.49
N ALA A 206 3.87 -17.83 -16.70
CA ALA A 206 4.68 -17.52 -15.53
C ALA A 206 5.95 -16.72 -15.92
N ARG A 207 6.57 -17.04 -17.06
CA ARG A 207 7.72 -16.28 -17.58
C ARG A 207 7.36 -14.87 -18.01
N GLU A 208 6.21 -14.66 -18.66
CA GLU A 208 5.71 -13.32 -19.01
C GLU A 208 5.54 -12.47 -17.76
N ILE A 209 4.88 -13.01 -16.72
CA ILE A 209 4.70 -12.32 -15.43
C ILE A 209 6.05 -12.01 -14.79
N ALA A 210 7.01 -12.94 -14.86
CA ALA A 210 8.36 -12.71 -14.34
C ALA A 210 9.08 -11.57 -15.07
N GLN A 211 8.86 -11.42 -16.38
CA GLN A 211 9.44 -10.32 -17.17
C GLN A 211 8.81 -8.98 -16.78
N GLU A 212 7.49 -8.92 -16.64
CA GLU A 212 6.77 -7.72 -16.19
C GLU A 212 7.21 -7.28 -14.79
N LEU A 213 7.48 -8.22 -13.89
CA LEU A 213 7.96 -7.91 -12.54
C LEU A 213 9.40 -7.39 -12.50
N ASN A 214 10.20 -7.60 -13.55
CA ASN A 214 11.61 -7.20 -13.60
C ASN A 214 11.85 -5.88 -14.38
N THR A 215 10.83 -5.36 -15.07
CA THR A 215 10.86 -4.06 -15.76
C THR A 215 10.40 -2.93 -14.85
#